data_AF-W2KSY8-F1
#
_entry.id   AF-W2KSY8-F1
#
_cell.length_a   1.000
_cell.length_b   1.000
_cell.length_c   1.000
_cell.angle_alpha   90.00
_cell.angle_beta   90.00
_cell.angle_gamma   90.00
#
_symmetry.space_group_name_H-M   'P 1'
#
loop_
_entity.id
_entity.type
_entity.pdbx_description
1 polymer ?
#
loop_
_entity_poly.entity_id
_entity_poly.type
_entity_poly.pdbx_seq_one_letter_code
_entity_poly.pdbx_strand_id
1 'polypeptide(L)'
;KTAVFEKFTLELGDEKLAKKLIRASFEDVTKDIAKNLQVAQLEMWLNNGKSADDVFNSLKLHYTASDFSHNPLGNTWVSYTNAIVTNDPIKTPALFANLETRLSDRPLLQILQMVKTNSTMKDAAIKLETKSIHKIFTSGNSPKDENCSGAPEKK
;
A
#
# COMPACT_ATOMS: atom_id res chain seq x y z
N LYS A 1 -5.13 -8.90 -24.06
CA LYS A 1 -4.16 -8.48 -23.01
C LYS A 1 -4.37 -9.28 -21.71
N THR A 2 -5.62 -9.47 -21.26
CA THR A 2 -5.99 -10.24 -20.06
C THR A 2 -5.45 -11.68 -20.05
N ALA A 3 -5.61 -12.46 -21.13
CA ALA A 3 -5.16 -13.87 -21.18
C ALA A 3 -3.65 -14.09 -20.96
N VAL A 4 -2.80 -13.14 -21.40
CA VAL A 4 -1.34 -13.22 -21.17
C VAL A 4 -1.03 -12.95 -19.69
N PHE A 5 -1.73 -12.00 -19.08
CA PHE A 5 -1.61 -11.71 -17.66
C PHE A 5 -2.12 -12.84 -16.79
N GLU A 6 -3.26 -13.44 -17.13
CA GLU A 6 -3.80 -14.62 -16.44
C GLU A 6 -2.77 -15.74 -16.45
N LYS A 7 -2.16 -16.03 -17.60
CA LYS A 7 -1.10 -17.03 -17.70
C LYS A 7 0.11 -16.70 -16.82
N PHE A 8 0.62 -15.47 -16.87
CA PHE A 8 1.75 -15.09 -16.01
C PHE A 8 1.41 -15.07 -14.53
N THR A 9 0.19 -14.69 -14.15
CA THR A 9 -0.30 -14.74 -12.77
C THR A 9 -0.43 -16.19 -12.30
N LEU A 10 -0.87 -17.12 -13.15
CA LEU A 10 -0.91 -18.54 -12.83
C LEU A 10 0.49 -19.13 -12.61
N GLU A 11 1.48 -18.73 -13.42
CA GLU A 11 2.85 -19.24 -13.33
C GLU A 11 3.67 -18.61 -12.20
N LEU A 12 3.48 -17.31 -11.94
CA LEU A 12 4.35 -16.53 -11.04
C LEU A 12 3.65 -16.10 -9.74
N GLY A 13 2.33 -15.94 -9.77
CA GLY A 13 1.56 -15.24 -8.76
C GLY A 13 1.65 -13.71 -8.89
N ASP A 14 0.63 -13.02 -8.38
CA ASP A 14 0.50 -11.55 -8.45
C ASP A 14 1.71 -10.82 -7.84
N GLU A 15 2.18 -11.27 -6.67
CA GLU A 15 3.35 -10.69 -5.99
C GLU A 15 4.61 -10.70 -6.86
N LYS A 16 4.98 -11.86 -7.41
CA LYS A 16 6.23 -12.00 -8.20
C LYS A 16 6.11 -11.28 -9.53
N LEU A 17 4.93 -11.32 -10.15
CA LEU A 17 4.67 -10.59 -11.39
C LEU A 17 4.81 -9.08 -11.17
N ALA A 18 4.15 -8.52 -10.16
CA ALA A 18 4.24 -7.10 -9.82
C ALA A 18 5.69 -6.67 -9.55
N LYS A 19 6.45 -7.46 -8.75
CA LYS A 19 7.88 -7.19 -8.49
C LYS A 19 8.73 -7.16 -9.77
N LYS A 20 8.51 -8.10 -10.70
CA LYS A 20 9.22 -8.14 -11.98
C LYS A 20 8.90 -6.92 -12.84
N LEU A 21 7.63 -6.53 -12.91
CA LEU A 21 7.20 -5.36 -13.67
C LEU A 21 7.76 -4.06 -13.06
N ILE A 22 7.75 -3.92 -11.74
CA ILE A 22 8.40 -2.80 -11.03
C ILE A 22 9.88 -2.73 -11.42
N ARG A 23 10.62 -3.84 -11.31
CA ARG A 23 12.05 -3.85 -11.67
C ARG A 23 12.27 -3.44 -13.14
N ALA A 24 11.51 -4.00 -14.07
CA ALA A 24 11.60 -3.67 -15.48
C ALA A 24 11.23 -2.21 -15.80
N SER A 25 10.44 -1.55 -14.94
CA SER A 25 10.08 -0.14 -15.11
C SER A 25 11.21 0.85 -14.80
N PHE A 26 12.31 0.37 -14.20
CA PHE A 26 13.52 1.17 -13.94
C PHE A 26 14.59 1.01 -15.01
N GLU A 27 14.43 0.07 -15.94
CA GLU A 27 15.38 -0.18 -17.02
C GLU A 27 14.95 0.61 -18.27
N ASP A 28 15.84 1.44 -18.84
CA ASP A 28 15.49 2.37 -19.92
C ASP A 28 14.81 1.68 -21.11
N VAL A 29 15.31 0.50 -21.51
CA VAL A 29 14.80 -0.26 -22.67
C VAL A 29 13.41 -0.84 -22.42
N THR A 30 13.09 -1.23 -21.18
CA THR A 30 11.82 -1.91 -20.86
C THR A 30 10.82 -1.03 -20.13
N LYS A 31 11.19 0.21 -19.79
CA LYS A 31 10.42 1.14 -18.96
C LYS A 31 8.98 1.32 -19.42
N ASP A 32 8.77 1.69 -20.68
CA ASP A 32 7.43 2.02 -21.18
C ASP A 32 6.55 0.78 -21.29
N ILE A 33 7.12 -0.34 -21.74
CA ILE A 33 6.41 -1.63 -21.80
C ILE A 33 6.03 -2.08 -20.39
N ALA A 34 6.95 -1.99 -19.43
CA ALA A 34 6.70 -2.39 -18.05
C ALA A 34 5.60 -1.53 -17.39
N LYS A 35 5.60 -0.21 -17.60
CA LYS A 35 4.53 0.68 -17.11
C LYS A 35 3.17 0.35 -17.72
N ASN A 36 3.11 0.12 -19.03
CA ASN A 36 1.88 -0.32 -19.70
C ASN A 36 1.38 -1.67 -19.15
N LEU A 37 2.30 -2.58 -18.83
CA LEU A 37 1.98 -3.85 -18.20
C LEU A 37 1.50 -3.67 -16.75
N GLN A 38 2.07 -2.75 -15.97
CA GLN A 38 1.56 -2.44 -14.63
C GLN A 38 0.10 -1.94 -14.68
N VAL A 39 -0.22 -1.04 -15.62
CA VAL A 39 -1.61 -0.57 -15.83
C VAL A 39 -2.53 -1.73 -16.19
N ALA A 40 -2.13 -2.58 -17.14
CA ALA A 40 -2.90 -3.75 -17.55
C ALA A 40 -3.10 -4.76 -16.39
N GLN A 41 -2.14 -4.87 -15.46
CA GLN A 41 -2.31 -5.68 -14.25
C GLN A 41 -3.42 -5.13 -13.35
N LEU A 42 -3.49 -3.81 -13.16
CA LEU A 42 -4.56 -3.16 -12.39
C LEU A 42 -5.93 -3.35 -13.04
N GLU A 43 -6.01 -3.15 -14.35
CA GLU A 43 -7.24 -3.37 -15.13
C GLU A 43 -7.71 -4.83 -15.05
N MET A 44 -6.79 -5.80 -15.12
CA MET A 44 -7.12 -7.21 -14.95
C MET A 44 -7.72 -7.47 -13.56
N TRP A 45 -7.14 -6.94 -12.48
CA TRP A 45 -7.70 -7.10 -11.14
C TRP A 45 -9.09 -6.48 -11.01
N LEU A 46 -9.31 -5.29 -11.60
CA LEU A 46 -10.63 -4.65 -11.65
C LEU A 46 -11.66 -5.50 -12.41
N ASN A 47 -11.29 -5.97 -13.60
CA ASN A 47 -12.17 -6.79 -14.46
C ASN A 47 -12.51 -8.13 -13.81
N ASN A 48 -11.59 -8.69 -13.02
CA ASN A 48 -11.80 -9.91 -12.25
C ASN A 48 -12.54 -9.66 -10.93
N GLY A 49 -12.96 -8.42 -10.66
CA GLY A 49 -13.73 -8.06 -9.47
C GLY A 49 -12.94 -8.19 -8.16
N LYS A 50 -11.60 -8.20 -8.20
CA LYS A 50 -10.79 -8.33 -6.97
C LYS A 50 -11.04 -7.14 -6.05
N SER A 51 -11.27 -7.39 -4.78
CA SER A 51 -11.31 -6.31 -3.79
C SER A 51 -9.91 -5.75 -3.51
N ALA A 52 -9.84 -4.57 -2.91
CA ALA A 52 -8.58 -4.02 -2.40
C ALA A 52 -7.89 -5.01 -1.43
N ASP A 53 -8.70 -5.77 -0.70
CA ASP A 53 -8.27 -6.78 0.27
C ASP A 53 -7.64 -8.01 -0.40
N ASP A 54 -8.28 -8.52 -1.47
CA ASP A 54 -7.77 -9.64 -2.25
C ASP A 54 -6.40 -9.31 -2.84
N VAL A 55 -6.24 -8.10 -3.37
CA VAL A 55 -4.96 -7.64 -3.93
C VAL A 55 -3.94 -7.41 -2.81
N PHE A 56 -4.34 -6.87 -1.65
CA PHE A 56 -3.46 -6.74 -0.48
C PHE A 56 -2.83 -8.08 -0.09
N ASN A 57 -3.66 -9.13 -0.01
CA ASN A 57 -3.23 -10.50 0.31
C ASN A 57 -2.42 -11.13 -0.84
N SER A 58 -2.84 -10.93 -2.09
CA SER A 58 -2.16 -11.46 -3.29
C SER A 58 -0.75 -10.87 -3.45
N LEU A 59 -0.56 -9.61 -3.03
CA LEU A 59 0.74 -8.92 -2.96
C LEU A 59 1.51 -9.21 -1.66
N LYS A 60 0.94 -10.02 -0.76
CA LYS A 60 1.59 -10.46 0.47
C LYS A 60 2.02 -9.32 1.40
N LEU A 61 1.23 -8.24 1.42
CA LEU A 61 1.52 -7.03 2.21
C LEU A 61 1.31 -7.22 3.71
N HIS A 62 0.71 -8.33 4.15
CA HIS A 62 0.61 -8.67 5.57
C HIS A 62 1.90 -9.26 6.15
N TYR A 63 2.81 -9.77 5.32
CA TYR A 63 4.10 -10.30 5.79
C TYR A 63 5.18 -9.24 5.95
N THR A 64 4.94 -7.99 5.52
CA THR A 64 5.81 -6.86 5.86
C THR A 64 5.56 -6.44 7.30
N ALA A 65 6.23 -7.12 8.24
CA ALA A 65 5.97 -7.04 9.67
C ALA A 65 6.17 -5.64 10.30
N SER A 66 6.85 -4.70 9.64
CA SER A 66 7.17 -3.41 10.26
C SER A 66 7.50 -2.25 9.32
N ASP A 67 7.63 -2.49 8.01
CA ASP A 67 8.09 -1.44 7.10
C ASP A 67 7.51 -1.54 5.69
N PHE A 68 6.56 -0.64 5.40
CA PHE A 68 6.06 -0.42 4.05
C PHE A 68 6.95 0.53 3.24
N SER A 69 7.78 1.35 3.89
CA SER A 69 8.50 2.47 3.27
C SER A 69 9.40 2.03 2.10
N HIS A 70 9.93 0.80 2.18
CA HIS A 70 10.82 0.22 1.16
C HIS A 70 10.14 -0.88 0.33
N ASN A 71 8.85 -1.14 0.52
CA ASN A 71 8.13 -2.15 -0.26
C ASN A 71 7.43 -1.50 -1.46
N PRO A 72 7.97 -1.64 -2.69
CA PRO A 72 7.37 -1.01 -3.86
C PRO A 72 6.00 -1.60 -4.21
N LEU A 73 5.64 -2.78 -3.67
CA LEU A 73 4.29 -3.34 -3.81
C LEU A 73 3.23 -2.52 -3.05
N GLY A 74 3.61 -1.76 -2.03
CA GLY A 74 2.69 -0.82 -1.37
C GLY A 74 2.16 0.23 -2.35
N ASN A 75 3.03 0.79 -3.21
CA ASN A 75 2.62 1.74 -4.24
C ASN A 75 1.74 1.09 -5.32
N THR A 76 1.99 -0.19 -5.66
CA THR A 76 1.11 -0.94 -6.56
C THR A 76 -0.28 -1.10 -5.96
N TRP A 77 -0.38 -1.46 -4.68
CA TRP A 77 -1.65 -1.56 -3.98
C TRP A 77 -2.37 -0.20 -3.88
N VAL A 78 -1.66 0.88 -3.57
CA VAL A 78 -2.24 2.24 -3.55
C VAL A 78 -2.74 2.67 -4.92
N SER A 79 -2.02 2.31 -5.98
CA SER A 79 -2.46 2.58 -7.36
C SER A 79 -3.75 1.82 -7.69
N TYR A 80 -3.85 0.57 -7.23
CA TYR A 80 -5.06 -0.25 -7.39
C TYR A 80 -6.26 0.31 -6.62
N THR A 81 -6.07 0.67 -5.36
CA THR A 81 -7.13 1.27 -4.54
C THR A 81 -7.62 2.59 -5.10
N ASN A 82 -6.72 3.40 -5.65
CA ASN A 82 -7.11 4.60 -6.37
C ASN A 82 -7.98 4.28 -7.60
N ALA A 83 -7.64 3.24 -8.36
CA ALA A 83 -8.44 2.83 -9.51
C ALA A 83 -9.86 2.40 -9.08
N ILE A 84 -9.97 1.66 -7.95
CA ILE A 84 -11.27 1.32 -7.35
C ILE A 84 -12.06 2.57 -6.99
N VAL A 85 -11.47 3.50 -6.23
CA VAL A 85 -12.16 4.71 -5.75
C VAL A 85 -12.50 5.66 -6.89
N THR A 86 -11.67 5.73 -7.94
CA THR A 86 -11.96 6.51 -9.14
C THR A 86 -13.17 5.96 -9.90
N ASN A 87 -13.29 4.62 -9.98
CA ASN A 87 -14.44 3.98 -10.62
C ASN A 87 -15.71 4.02 -9.73
N ASP A 88 -15.54 3.92 -8.41
CA ASP A 88 -16.63 3.82 -7.46
C ASP A 88 -16.25 4.44 -6.10
N PRO A 89 -16.45 5.76 -5.94
CA PRO A 89 -16.08 6.48 -4.72
C PRO A 89 -16.79 5.97 -3.45
N ILE A 90 -17.94 5.30 -3.59
CA ILE A 90 -18.72 4.76 -2.48
C ILE A 90 -17.94 3.65 -1.74
N LYS A 91 -16.95 3.03 -2.38
CA LYS A 91 -16.10 2.01 -1.78
C LYS A 91 -15.02 2.55 -0.84
N THR A 92 -14.79 3.87 -0.83
CA THR A 92 -13.75 4.52 -0.02
C THR A 92 -13.85 4.16 1.47
N PRO A 93 -15.02 4.25 2.15
CA PRO A 93 -15.11 3.92 3.57
C PRO A 93 -14.77 2.47 3.89
N ALA A 94 -15.21 1.52 3.04
CA ALA A 94 -14.92 0.10 3.22
C ALA A 94 -13.42 -0.21 3.09
N LEU A 95 -12.72 0.50 2.21
CA LEU A 95 -11.28 0.38 2.03
C LEU A 95 -10.52 0.78 3.30
N PHE A 96 -10.85 1.94 3.87
CA PHE A 96 -10.22 2.40 5.12
C PHE A 96 -10.59 1.51 6.31
N ALA A 97 -11.82 1.00 6.37
CA ALA A 97 -12.22 0.03 7.39
C ALA A 97 -11.35 -1.24 7.32
N ASN A 98 -11.09 -1.77 6.12
CA ASN A 98 -10.22 -2.94 5.94
C ASN A 98 -8.75 -2.67 6.31
N LEU A 99 -8.26 -1.44 6.14
CA LEU A 99 -6.94 -1.05 6.62
C LEU A 99 -6.88 -1.05 8.16
N GLU A 100 -7.88 -0.47 8.82
CA GLU A 100 -7.96 -0.42 10.29
C GLU A 100 -8.08 -1.81 10.94
N THR A 101 -8.65 -2.80 10.25
CA THR A 101 -8.75 -4.18 10.76
C THR A 101 -7.46 -4.98 10.61
N ARG A 102 -6.62 -4.63 9.63
CA ARG A 102 -5.39 -5.38 9.31
C ARG A 102 -4.13 -4.80 9.90
N LEU A 103 -4.10 -3.49 10.06
CA LEU A 103 -2.90 -2.74 10.44
C LEU A 103 -3.18 -1.91 11.67
N SER A 104 -2.21 -1.86 12.58
CA SER A 104 -2.19 -0.93 13.71
C SER A 104 -0.92 -0.08 13.66
N ASP A 105 -0.93 1.01 14.43
CA ASP A 105 0.27 1.79 14.76
C ASP A 105 1.11 2.21 13.54
N ARG A 106 2.42 1.93 13.56
CA ARG A 106 3.37 2.34 12.51
C ARG A 106 3.00 1.80 11.12
N PRO A 107 2.71 0.49 10.91
CA PRO A 107 2.25 -0.04 9.64
C PRO A 107 1.03 0.71 9.04
N LEU A 108 0.03 1.02 9.88
CA LEU A 108 -1.15 1.78 9.45
C LEU A 108 -0.77 3.21 9.03
N LEU A 109 0.04 3.91 9.83
CA LEU A 109 0.48 5.28 9.51
C LEU A 109 1.31 5.34 8.22
N GLN A 110 2.17 4.36 7.96
CA GLN A 110 2.98 4.29 6.74
C GLN A 110 2.12 4.12 5.49
N ILE A 111 1.17 3.18 5.50
CA ILE A 111 0.30 2.99 4.33
C ILE A 111 -0.61 4.20 4.10
N LEU A 112 -1.03 4.89 5.16
CA LEU A 112 -1.78 6.14 5.04
C LEU A 112 -0.95 7.26 4.43
N GLN A 113 0.36 7.36 4.71
CA GLN A 113 1.23 8.30 3.97
C GLN A 113 1.25 8.02 2.47
N MET A 114 1.32 6.75 2.08
CA MET A 114 1.29 6.37 0.67
C MET A 114 -0.05 6.74 0.02
N VAL A 115 -1.17 6.41 0.68
CA VAL A 115 -2.52 6.75 0.20
C VAL A 115 -2.71 8.26 0.06
N LYS A 116 -2.18 9.07 1.00
CA LYS A 116 -2.24 10.54 0.97
C LYS A 116 -1.59 11.18 -0.25
N THR A 117 -0.61 10.51 -0.87
CA THR A 117 -0.01 11.01 -2.12
C THR A 117 -1.01 11.06 -3.27
N ASN A 118 -2.14 10.36 -3.13
CA ASN A 118 -3.24 10.39 -4.08
C ASN A 118 -4.33 11.38 -3.66
N SER A 119 -4.66 12.32 -4.56
CA SER A 119 -5.62 13.41 -4.28
C SER A 119 -7.01 12.91 -3.87
N THR A 120 -7.52 11.83 -4.48
CA THR A 120 -8.92 11.39 -4.29
C THR A 120 -9.20 10.85 -2.89
N MET A 121 -8.19 10.24 -2.26
CA MET A 121 -8.32 9.62 -0.92
C MET A 121 -7.66 10.45 0.18
N LYS A 122 -7.10 11.61 -0.17
CA LYS A 122 -6.26 12.42 0.71
C LYS A 122 -6.96 12.80 2.02
N ASP A 123 -8.17 13.35 1.94
CA ASP A 123 -8.88 13.83 3.12
C ASP A 123 -9.30 12.70 4.05
N ALA A 124 -9.76 11.58 3.49
CA ALA A 124 -10.09 10.38 4.25
C ALA A 124 -8.86 9.79 4.96
N ALA A 125 -7.72 9.76 4.27
CA ALA A 125 -6.46 9.29 4.83
C ALA A 125 -5.94 10.21 5.94
N ILE A 126 -6.00 11.54 5.78
CA ILE A 126 -5.64 12.52 6.82
C ILE A 126 -6.53 12.36 8.05
N LYS A 127 -7.84 12.20 7.85
CA LYS A 127 -8.80 12.01 8.95
C LYS A 127 -8.46 10.75 9.75
N LEU A 128 -8.18 9.63 9.07
CA LEU A 128 -7.84 8.38 9.74
C LEU A 128 -6.45 8.44 10.41
N GLU A 129 -5.47 9.07 9.78
CA GLU A 129 -4.15 9.31 10.36
C GLU A 129 -4.27 10.08 11.68
N THR A 130 -5.02 11.19 11.67
CA THR A 130 -5.25 12.02 12.86
C THR A 130 -5.90 11.22 13.99
N LYS A 131 -6.93 10.42 13.66
CA LYS A 131 -7.59 9.52 14.62
C LYS A 131 -6.61 8.49 15.20
N SER A 132 -5.75 7.91 14.36
CA SER A 132 -4.78 6.89 14.76
C SER A 132 -3.70 7.47 15.68
N ILE A 133 -3.16 8.64 15.34
CA ILE A 133 -2.21 9.37 16.16
C ILE A 133 -2.82 9.71 17.52
N HIS A 134 -4.05 10.23 17.55
CA HIS A 134 -4.74 10.54 18.80
C HIS A 134 -4.97 9.28 19.67
N LYS A 135 -5.34 8.16 19.07
CA LYS A 135 -5.47 6.86 19.77
C LYS A 135 -4.13 6.43 20.40
N ILE A 136 -3.02 6.56 19.68
CA ILE A 136 -1.68 6.21 20.19
C ILE A 136 -1.36 7.07 21.41
N PHE A 137 -1.53 8.40 21.33
CA PHE A 137 -1.27 9.32 22.45
C PHE A 137 -2.17 9.08 23.66
N THR A 138 -3.45 8.81 23.46
CA THR A 138 -4.43 8.60 24.55
C THR A 138 -4.32 7.23 25.20
N SER A 139 -3.83 6.22 24.47
CA SER A 139 -3.66 4.85 24.99
C SER A 139 -2.44 4.66 25.91
N GLY A 140 -1.65 5.71 26.17
CA GLY A 140 -0.47 5.64 27.04
C GLY A 140 0.71 4.87 26.43
N ASN A 141 0.60 4.39 25.19
CA ASN A 141 1.69 3.81 24.43
C ASN A 141 2.59 4.93 23.90
N SER A 142 3.41 5.51 24.80
CA SER A 142 4.54 6.32 24.37
C SER A 142 5.41 5.46 23.45
N PRO A 143 5.91 5.99 22.31
CA PRO A 143 6.97 5.32 21.57
C PRO A 143 8.06 4.99 22.57
N LYS A 144 8.36 3.71 22.77
CA LYS A 144 9.48 3.31 23.62
C LYS A 144 10.70 4.02 23.05
N ASP A 145 11.24 4.95 23.83
CA ASP A 145 12.29 5.86 23.41
C ASP A 145 13.46 5.05 22.84
N GLU A 146 13.62 5.08 21.51
CA GLU A 146 14.88 4.75 20.89
C GLU A 146 15.86 5.88 21.24
N ASN A 147 16.57 5.66 22.35
CA ASN A 147 17.90 6.21 22.65
C ASN A 147 17.99 7.71 23.03
N CYS A 148 17.70 8.02 24.29
CA CYS A 148 18.27 9.18 24.99
C CYS A 148 19.17 8.72 26.13
N SER A 149 20.32 8.10 25.81
CA SER A 149 21.44 7.97 26.75
C SER A 149 22.62 8.77 26.22
N GLY A 150 22.75 10.01 26.71
CA GLY A 150 23.84 10.89 26.32
C GLY A 150 23.68 12.32 26.80
N ALA A 151 23.32 12.53 28.07
CA ALA A 151 23.52 13.83 28.71
C ALA A 151 24.82 13.76 29.53
N PRO A 152 25.84 14.59 29.27
CA PRO A 152 26.92 14.74 30.23
C PRO A 152 26.46 15.64 31.38
N GLU A 153 26.65 15.15 32.60
CA GLU A 153 26.50 15.91 33.84
C GLU A 153 27.39 17.16 33.82
N LYS A 154 26.82 18.28 34.27
CA LYS A 154 27.53 19.54 34.48
C LYS A 154 28.38 19.42 35.75
N LYS A 155 29.66 19.82 35.66
CA LYS A 155 30.43 20.34 36.80
C LYS A 155 30.30 21.85 36.85
#